data_AF-A0A7W8YAG7-F1
#
_entry.id   AF-A0A7W8YAG7-F1
#
_cell.length_a   1.000
_cell.length_b   1.000
_cell.length_c   1.000
_cell.angle_alpha   90.00
_cell.angle_beta   90.00
_cell.angle_gamma   90.00
#
_symmetry.space_group_name_H-M   'P 1'
#
loop_
_entity.id
_entity.type
_entity.pdbx_description
1 polymer ?
#
loop_
_entity_poly.entity_id
_entity_poly.type
_entity_poly.pdbx_seq_one_letter_code
_entity_poly.pdbx_strand_id
1 'polypeptide(L)'
;MSTDTNFTAPRTPQTIVAWKISEVGEISGTRWDYDAAASDAQITSALAEFGVGGEHSSFDGFAQVPTSLLAAEKVLVVTDVDSTLIEQEVIEMLAAHAGKEAEVAAVTDAAMRGELDFAESLRERVAVLAGLPASIIDEVVAKVEFTPGAAQLVQALHLQNNKIAAVSGGFNQVLAPLAKKIGLDAFAANELEIVDGKLTGRVVGEIVDRAAKARYVHQWAEEFGTPLSATIAVGDGANDIDMIETAGTGVAFCAKPALETVADVVVRQRRLDILPLLWGI
;
A
#
# COMPACT_ATOMS: atom_id res chain seq x y z
N MET A 1 34.88 -2.47 2.21
CA MET A 1 34.73 -1.00 2.05
C MET A 1 33.29 -0.68 2.43
N SER A 2 33.11 0.18 3.43
CA SER A 2 31.90 0.62 4.14
C SER A 2 30.68 -0.31 4.17
N THR A 3 30.54 -1.05 5.27
CA THR A 3 29.25 -1.50 5.82
C THR A 3 28.76 -0.40 6.77
N ASP A 4 28.18 0.67 6.22
CA ASP A 4 27.47 1.67 7.02
C ASP A 4 25.98 1.32 7.03
N THR A 5 25.63 0.24 7.72
CA THR A 5 24.27 0.00 8.21
C THR A 5 24.19 0.62 9.59
N ASN A 6 23.82 1.91 9.65
CA ASN A 6 23.47 2.55 10.91
C ASN A 6 22.13 1.98 11.40
N PHE A 7 22.18 0.79 11.98
CA PHE A 7 21.09 0.20 12.74
C PHE A 7 21.12 0.83 14.13
N THR A 8 20.13 1.67 14.40
CA THR A 8 19.91 2.19 15.76
C THR A 8 19.04 1.16 16.48
N ALA A 9 19.53 0.57 17.57
CA ALA A 9 18.79 -0.47 18.29
C ALA A 9 17.37 0.00 18.68
N PRO A 10 16.31 -0.72 18.28
CA PRO A 10 14.94 -0.35 18.64
C PRO A 10 14.70 -0.56 20.14
N ARG A 11 13.84 0.26 20.76
CA ARG A 11 13.56 0.24 22.21
C ARG A 11 12.55 -0.82 22.67
N THR A 12 12.02 -1.63 21.76
CA THR A 12 10.91 -2.57 22.01
C THR A 12 11.17 -3.94 21.36
N PRO A 13 10.66 -5.05 21.94
CA PRO A 13 10.74 -6.38 21.35
C PRO A 13 10.22 -6.40 19.91
N GLN A 14 10.86 -7.23 19.10
CA GLN A 14 10.62 -7.34 17.68
C GLN A 14 10.38 -8.79 17.29
N THR A 15 9.71 -8.97 16.17
CA THR A 15 9.45 -10.27 15.60
C THR A 15 9.81 -10.27 14.13
N ILE A 16 10.54 -11.28 13.68
CA ILE A 16 10.66 -11.58 12.25
C ILE A 16 9.54 -12.54 11.85
N VAL A 17 8.84 -12.19 10.79
CA VAL A 17 7.88 -13.05 10.09
C VAL A 17 8.45 -13.36 8.71
N ALA A 18 8.77 -14.63 8.45
CA ALA A 18 9.20 -15.12 7.14
C ALA A 18 8.09 -15.94 6.51
N TRP A 19 7.92 -15.88 5.19
CA TRP A 19 6.85 -16.61 4.49
C TRP A 19 7.36 -17.41 3.30
N LYS A 20 6.64 -18.50 3.02
CA LYS A 20 6.84 -19.37 1.88
C LYS A 20 5.53 -19.55 1.12
N ILE A 21 5.62 -19.56 -0.20
CA ILE A 21 4.55 -19.78 -1.16
C ILE A 21 4.79 -21.14 -1.81
N SER A 22 3.84 -22.06 -1.66
CA SER A 22 3.93 -23.38 -2.30
C SER A 22 3.74 -23.29 -3.81
N GLU A 23 4.07 -24.36 -4.55
CA GLU A 23 3.84 -24.43 -6.01
C GLU A 23 2.35 -24.26 -6.39
N VAL A 24 1.45 -24.60 -5.47
CA VAL A 24 -0.01 -24.45 -5.64
C VAL A 24 -0.53 -23.11 -5.09
N GLY A 25 0.36 -22.23 -4.62
CA GLY A 25 0.05 -20.87 -4.19
C GLY A 25 -0.43 -20.73 -2.75
N GLU A 26 -0.26 -21.74 -1.90
CA GLU A 26 -0.55 -21.65 -0.47
C GLU A 26 0.56 -20.88 0.25
N ILE A 27 0.19 -19.97 1.15
CA ILE A 27 1.13 -19.16 1.92
C ILE A 27 1.25 -19.75 3.32
N SER A 28 2.48 -19.89 3.80
CA SER A 28 2.79 -20.31 5.17
C SER A 28 3.81 -19.36 5.80
N GLY A 29 3.62 -19.02 7.08
CA GLY A 29 4.49 -18.13 7.83
C GLY A 29 5.27 -18.85 8.93
N THR A 30 6.52 -18.44 9.15
CA THR A 30 7.34 -18.80 10.31
C THR A 30 7.71 -17.53 11.07
N ARG A 31 7.64 -17.59 12.40
CA ARG A 31 7.89 -16.46 13.30
C ARG A 31 9.13 -16.69 14.16
N TRP A 32 9.93 -15.64 14.37
CA TRP A 32 11.03 -15.61 15.33
C TRP A 32 11.00 -14.33 16.16
N ASP A 33 10.89 -14.48 17.48
CA ASP A 33 10.86 -13.37 18.43
C ASP A 33 12.25 -13.08 19.00
N TYR A 34 12.57 -11.80 19.12
CA TYR A 34 13.81 -11.36 19.76
C TYR A 34 13.61 -10.08 20.57
N ASP A 35 14.44 -9.92 21.58
CA ASP A 35 14.43 -8.73 22.42
C ASP A 35 15.14 -7.57 21.71
N ALA A 36 14.76 -6.34 22.06
CA ALA A 36 15.39 -5.08 21.67
C ALA A 36 16.92 -5.06 21.86
N ALA A 37 17.45 -5.90 22.76
CA ALA A 37 18.88 -6.03 23.03
C ALA A 37 19.64 -6.91 22.01
N ALA A 38 18.95 -7.57 21.07
CA ALA A 38 19.61 -8.36 20.03
C ALA A 38 20.40 -7.46 19.07
N SER A 39 21.67 -7.78 18.86
CA SER A 39 22.53 -7.13 17.85
C SER A 39 22.15 -7.56 16.44
N ASP A 40 22.46 -6.73 15.45
CA ASP A 40 22.29 -7.05 14.02
C ASP A 40 22.92 -8.39 13.63
N ALA A 41 24.05 -8.74 14.25
CA ALA A 41 24.72 -10.02 14.03
C ALA A 41 23.89 -11.21 14.55
N GLN A 42 23.21 -11.06 15.69
CA GLN A 42 22.31 -12.08 16.23
C GLN A 42 21.05 -12.22 15.36
N ILE A 43 20.49 -11.11 14.90
CA ILE A 43 19.35 -11.09 13.99
C ILE A 43 19.75 -11.74 12.65
N THR A 44 20.89 -11.36 12.09
CA THR A 44 21.44 -11.93 10.84
C THR A 44 21.71 -13.42 10.99
N SER A 45 22.29 -13.85 12.11
CA SER A 45 22.56 -15.26 12.38
C SER A 45 21.26 -16.07 12.50
N ALA A 46 20.25 -15.53 13.19
CA ALA A 46 18.95 -16.18 13.30
C ALA A 46 18.25 -16.26 11.93
N LEU A 47 18.24 -15.18 11.17
CA LEU A 47 17.74 -15.16 9.78
C LEU A 47 18.45 -16.20 8.92
N ALA A 48 19.78 -16.34 9.04
CA ALA A 48 20.55 -17.34 8.32
C ALA A 48 20.21 -18.78 8.75
N GLU A 49 19.88 -19.03 10.03
CA GLU A 49 19.35 -20.32 10.49
C GLU A 49 17.99 -20.65 9.87
N PHE A 50 17.14 -19.65 9.64
CA PHE A 50 15.92 -19.77 8.84
C PHE A 50 16.20 -19.79 7.32
N GLY A 51 17.45 -19.61 6.90
CA GLY A 51 17.83 -19.47 5.50
C GLY A 51 17.32 -18.18 4.86
N VAL A 52 16.76 -17.24 5.60
CA VAL A 52 16.22 -15.98 5.09
C VAL A 52 17.35 -15.07 4.60
N GLY A 53 17.29 -14.60 3.35
CA GLY A 53 18.27 -13.64 2.78
C GLY A 53 19.56 -14.23 2.19
N GLY A 54 19.72 -15.56 2.16
CA GLY A 54 20.84 -16.23 1.46
C GLY A 54 20.52 -16.58 -0.01
N GLU A 55 21.56 -16.88 -0.81
CA GLU A 55 21.40 -17.36 -2.21
C GLU A 55 20.53 -18.64 -2.33
N HIS A 56 20.34 -19.37 -1.22
CA HIS A 56 19.54 -20.58 -1.12
C HIS A 56 18.48 -20.46 -0.02
N SER A 57 17.73 -19.35 0.00
CA SER A 57 16.65 -19.19 0.96
C SER A 57 15.53 -20.20 0.77
N SER A 58 15.04 -20.75 1.87
CA SER A 58 13.87 -21.63 1.87
C SER A 58 12.53 -20.88 1.92
N PHE A 59 12.60 -19.55 2.07
CA PHE A 59 11.48 -18.61 2.17
C PHE A 59 11.48 -17.67 0.97
N ASP A 60 10.29 -17.20 0.60
CA ASP A 60 10.10 -16.25 -0.49
C ASP A 60 10.26 -14.80 -0.03
N GLY A 61 10.04 -14.51 1.25
CA GLY A 61 10.23 -13.18 1.82
C GLY A 61 10.18 -13.16 3.34
N PHE A 62 10.47 -11.99 3.91
CA PHE A 62 10.43 -11.75 5.35
C PHE A 62 10.19 -10.29 5.69
N ALA A 63 9.73 -10.07 6.92
CA ALA A 63 9.45 -8.77 7.50
C ALA A 63 9.87 -8.74 8.97
N GLN A 64 10.37 -7.61 9.43
CA GLN A 64 10.49 -7.31 10.85
C GLN A 64 9.26 -6.51 11.27
N VAL A 65 8.55 -6.95 12.31
CA VAL A 65 7.36 -6.29 12.83
C VAL A 65 7.46 -6.08 14.33
N PRO A 66 6.88 -5.01 14.89
CA PRO A 66 6.78 -4.85 16.33
C PRO A 66 6.01 -6.03 16.95
N THR A 67 6.54 -6.64 18.01
CA THR A 67 5.84 -7.76 18.68
C THR A 67 4.47 -7.34 19.21
N SER A 68 4.27 -6.05 19.49
CA SER A 68 2.97 -5.49 19.89
C SER A 68 1.90 -5.59 18.80
N LEU A 69 2.28 -5.59 17.52
CA LEU A 69 1.34 -5.74 16.41
C LEU A 69 0.76 -7.16 16.39
N LEU A 70 1.58 -8.17 16.67
CA LEU A 70 1.16 -9.58 16.76
C LEU A 70 0.31 -9.89 18.01
N ALA A 71 0.35 -9.00 19.00
CA ALA A 71 -0.48 -9.08 20.20
C ALA A 71 -1.71 -8.16 20.13
N ALA A 72 -1.88 -7.40 19.04
CA ALA A 72 -2.98 -6.48 18.90
C ALA A 72 -4.30 -7.24 18.76
N GLU A 73 -5.27 -6.95 19.64
CA GLU A 73 -6.60 -7.53 19.54
C GLU A 73 -7.36 -7.05 18.29
N LYS A 74 -6.99 -5.88 17.78
CA LYS A 74 -7.54 -5.28 16.56
C LYS A 74 -6.47 -4.54 15.78
N VAL A 75 -6.58 -4.61 14.46
CA VAL A 75 -5.78 -3.81 13.53
C VAL A 75 -6.66 -3.05 12.53
N LEU A 76 -6.11 -1.95 12.02
CA LEU A 76 -6.65 -1.21 10.88
C LEU A 76 -5.61 -1.23 9.77
N VAL A 77 -5.98 -1.76 8.61
CA VAL A 77 -5.16 -1.67 7.40
C VAL A 77 -5.63 -0.49 6.56
N VAL A 78 -4.71 0.39 6.17
CA VAL A 78 -4.93 1.49 5.24
C VAL A 78 -4.05 1.28 4.01
N THR A 79 -4.65 1.08 2.85
CA THR A 79 -3.91 0.75 1.62
C THR A 79 -4.00 1.85 0.58
N ASP A 80 -2.93 2.06 -0.19
CA ASP A 80 -3.04 2.70 -1.50
C ASP A 80 -3.87 1.81 -2.45
N VAL A 81 -4.30 2.39 -3.56
CA VAL A 81 -5.15 1.75 -4.55
C VAL A 81 -4.36 1.39 -5.80
N ASP A 82 -3.95 2.38 -6.58
CA ASP A 82 -3.21 2.17 -7.83
C ASP A 82 -1.88 1.45 -7.53
N SER A 83 -1.51 0.47 -8.36
CA SER A 83 -0.31 -0.38 -8.17
C SER A 83 -0.19 -1.14 -6.83
N THR A 84 -1.20 -1.08 -5.96
CA THR A 84 -1.24 -1.69 -4.62
C THR A 84 -2.47 -2.57 -4.43
N LEU A 85 -3.67 -2.00 -4.20
CA LEU A 85 -4.93 -2.76 -4.08
C LEU A 85 -5.38 -3.32 -5.44
N ILE A 86 -5.08 -2.59 -6.51
CA ILE A 86 -5.33 -2.96 -7.90
C ILE A 86 -4.03 -2.99 -8.70
N GLU A 87 -4.02 -3.70 -9.81
CA GLU A 87 -2.79 -3.91 -10.59
C GLU A 87 -2.44 -2.72 -11.51
N GLN A 88 -3.42 -1.88 -11.82
CA GLN A 88 -3.28 -0.81 -12.81
C GLN A 88 -3.14 0.58 -12.18
N GLU A 89 -2.69 1.53 -13.00
CA GLU A 89 -2.78 2.97 -12.76
C GLU A 89 -4.06 3.52 -13.42
N VAL A 90 -5.08 3.84 -12.63
CA VAL A 90 -6.41 4.23 -13.15
C VAL A 90 -6.35 5.43 -14.09
N ILE A 91 -5.49 6.41 -13.80
CA ILE A 91 -5.36 7.62 -14.62
C ILE A 91 -4.79 7.32 -16.02
N GLU A 92 -3.93 6.31 -16.13
CA GLU A 92 -3.38 5.84 -17.40
C GLU A 92 -4.46 5.13 -18.23
N MET A 93 -5.27 4.30 -17.58
CA MET A 93 -6.43 3.66 -18.21
C MET A 93 -7.43 4.69 -18.76
N LEU A 94 -7.70 5.76 -18.01
CA LEU A 94 -8.54 6.87 -18.49
C LEU A 94 -7.88 7.62 -19.66
N ALA A 95 -6.58 7.89 -19.58
CA ALA A 95 -5.82 8.59 -20.61
C ALA A 95 -5.71 7.80 -21.93
N ALA A 96 -5.81 6.47 -21.88
CA ALA A 96 -5.89 5.62 -23.07
C ALA A 96 -7.09 6.00 -23.97
N HIS A 97 -8.22 6.41 -23.37
CA HIS A 97 -9.39 6.89 -24.13
C HIS A 97 -9.15 8.25 -24.82
N ALA A 98 -8.14 9.01 -24.38
CA ALA A 98 -7.66 10.22 -25.07
C ALA A 98 -6.51 9.94 -26.06
N GLY A 99 -6.03 8.69 -26.16
CA GLY A 99 -4.81 8.36 -26.90
C GLY A 99 -3.54 8.95 -26.27
N LYS A 100 -3.55 9.19 -24.96
CA LYS A 100 -2.50 9.87 -24.19
C LYS A 100 -1.88 9.02 -23.07
N GLU A 101 -2.18 7.72 -23.05
CA GLU A 101 -1.68 6.77 -22.05
C GLU A 101 -0.17 6.87 -21.82
N ALA A 102 0.65 6.77 -22.88
CA ALA A 102 2.10 6.80 -22.75
C ALA A 102 2.65 8.14 -22.21
N GLU A 103 1.98 9.26 -22.52
CA GLU A 103 2.36 10.58 -22.02
C GLU A 103 2.05 10.69 -20.52
N VAL A 104 0.86 10.24 -20.11
CA VAL A 104 0.44 10.22 -18.70
C VAL A 104 1.27 9.25 -17.88
N ALA A 105 1.57 8.06 -18.40
CA ALA A 105 2.39 7.06 -17.73
C ALA A 105 3.79 7.61 -17.40
N ALA A 106 4.43 8.31 -18.34
CA ALA A 106 5.74 8.93 -18.10
C ALA A 106 5.71 9.96 -16.96
N VAL A 107 4.63 10.75 -16.87
CA VAL A 107 4.44 11.74 -15.80
C VAL A 107 4.10 11.07 -14.46
N THR A 108 3.29 10.01 -14.47
CA THR A 108 2.96 9.21 -13.28
C THR A 108 4.22 8.59 -12.69
N ASP A 109 5.03 7.92 -13.51
CA ASP A 109 6.28 7.28 -13.09
C ASP A 109 7.27 8.29 -12.49
N ALA A 110 7.37 9.50 -13.05
CA ALA A 110 8.22 10.56 -12.51
C ALA A 110 7.71 11.08 -11.15
N ALA A 111 6.39 11.28 -11.02
CA ALA A 111 5.78 11.70 -9.77
C ALA A 111 5.95 10.64 -8.67
N MET A 112 5.77 9.36 -8.96
CA MET A 112 5.96 8.25 -8.01
C MET A 112 7.42 8.08 -7.56
N ARG A 113 8.39 8.54 -8.35
CA ARG A 113 9.81 8.65 -7.96
C ARG A 113 10.12 9.89 -7.11
N GLY A 114 9.15 10.78 -6.91
CA GLY A 114 9.32 12.03 -6.17
C GLY A 114 10.01 13.14 -6.97
N GLU A 115 10.05 13.04 -8.30
CA GLU A 115 10.71 14.03 -9.16
C GLU A 115 9.83 15.27 -9.44
N LEU A 116 8.52 15.16 -9.20
CA LEU A 116 7.51 16.20 -9.46
C LEU A 116 6.64 16.45 -8.23
N ASP A 117 6.14 17.68 -8.09
CA ASP A 117 5.08 17.99 -7.13
C ASP A 117 3.81 17.19 -7.48
N PHE A 118 3.24 16.50 -6.49
CA PHE A 118 2.10 15.61 -6.72
C PHE A 118 0.87 16.37 -7.23
N ALA A 119 0.55 17.52 -6.67
CA ALA A 119 -0.65 18.28 -7.01
C ALA A 119 -0.52 18.95 -8.38
N GLU A 120 0.69 19.38 -8.77
CA GLU A 120 0.99 19.84 -10.12
C GLU A 120 0.88 18.69 -11.12
N SER A 121 1.58 17.58 -10.88
CA SER A 121 1.55 16.38 -11.72
C SER A 121 0.13 15.83 -11.91
N LEU A 122 -0.69 15.79 -10.84
CA LEU A 122 -2.08 15.36 -10.93
C LEU A 122 -2.90 16.28 -11.85
N ARG A 123 -2.74 17.61 -11.72
CA ARG A 123 -3.47 18.55 -12.58
C ARG A 123 -3.08 18.41 -14.05
N GLU A 124 -1.80 18.20 -14.35
CA GLU A 124 -1.33 17.97 -15.72
C GLU A 124 -1.93 16.68 -16.30
N ARG A 125 -1.87 15.58 -15.56
CA ARG A 125 -2.41 14.28 -16.01
C ARG A 125 -3.93 14.29 -16.13
N VAL A 126 -4.65 15.03 -15.27
CA VAL A 126 -6.10 15.15 -15.38
C VAL A 126 -6.52 16.08 -16.54
N ALA A 127 -5.71 17.09 -16.87
CA ALA A 127 -6.01 18.01 -17.96
C ALA A 127 -6.17 17.31 -19.32
N VAL A 128 -5.43 16.21 -19.57
CA VAL A 128 -5.55 15.45 -20.82
C VAL A 128 -6.89 14.72 -20.98
N LEU A 129 -7.66 14.60 -19.90
CA LEU A 129 -8.97 13.94 -19.90
C LEU A 129 -10.11 14.88 -20.32
N ALA A 130 -9.83 16.18 -20.52
CA ALA A 130 -10.84 17.17 -20.84
C ALA A 130 -11.63 16.82 -22.11
N GLY A 131 -12.96 16.86 -22.00
CA GLY A 131 -13.89 16.60 -23.10
C GLY A 131 -14.29 15.14 -23.28
N LEU A 132 -13.63 14.19 -22.61
CA LEU A 132 -14.04 12.79 -22.62
C LEU A 132 -15.42 12.62 -21.95
N PRO A 133 -16.27 11.70 -22.44
CA PRO A 133 -17.55 11.42 -21.80
C PRO A 133 -17.33 10.73 -20.46
N ALA A 134 -18.09 11.11 -19.43
CA ALA A 134 -17.96 10.53 -18.08
C ALA A 134 -18.22 9.01 -18.04
N SER A 135 -18.92 8.46 -19.03
CA SER A 135 -19.18 7.02 -19.17
C SER A 135 -17.91 6.18 -19.30
N ILE A 136 -16.76 6.76 -19.68
CA ILE A 136 -15.50 6.00 -19.71
C ILE A 136 -15.07 5.52 -18.33
N ILE A 137 -15.52 6.18 -17.25
CA ILE A 137 -15.22 5.78 -15.88
C ILE A 137 -15.77 4.37 -15.62
N ASP A 138 -17.01 4.10 -16.06
CA ASP A 138 -17.63 2.79 -15.92
C ASP A 138 -16.88 1.73 -16.75
N GLU A 139 -16.39 2.10 -17.94
CA GLU A 139 -15.58 1.23 -18.79
C GLU A 139 -14.23 0.87 -18.14
N VAL A 140 -13.59 1.83 -17.44
CA VAL A 140 -12.36 1.61 -16.68
C VAL A 140 -12.64 0.71 -15.48
N VAL A 141 -13.66 1.02 -14.68
CA VAL A 141 -14.06 0.19 -13.51
C VAL A 141 -14.28 -1.27 -13.90
N ALA A 142 -14.86 -1.54 -15.08
CA ALA A 142 -15.11 -2.89 -15.56
C ALA A 142 -13.82 -3.67 -15.93
N LYS A 143 -12.71 -2.98 -16.18
CA LYS A 143 -11.42 -3.56 -16.60
C LYS A 143 -10.39 -3.62 -15.47
N VAL A 144 -10.62 -2.93 -14.35
CA VAL A 144 -9.70 -2.94 -13.21
C VAL A 144 -9.63 -4.35 -12.61
N GLU A 145 -8.41 -4.80 -12.38
CA GLU A 145 -8.10 -6.07 -11.75
C GLU A 145 -7.54 -5.82 -10.35
N PHE A 146 -8.06 -6.53 -9.36
CA PHE A 146 -7.51 -6.49 -8.02
C PHE A 146 -6.18 -7.23 -7.98
N THR A 147 -5.24 -6.68 -7.23
CA THR A 147 -3.98 -7.37 -6.93
C THR A 147 -4.28 -8.75 -6.34
N PRO A 148 -3.56 -9.81 -6.76
CA PRO A 148 -3.76 -11.15 -6.21
C PRO A 148 -3.78 -11.13 -4.67
N GLY A 149 -4.75 -11.81 -4.07
CA GLY A 149 -4.90 -11.85 -2.62
C GLY A 149 -5.68 -10.68 -2.00
N ALA A 150 -6.09 -9.65 -2.76
CA ALA A 150 -6.83 -8.51 -2.20
C ALA A 150 -8.13 -8.92 -1.48
N ALA A 151 -8.92 -9.80 -2.10
CA ALA A 151 -10.18 -10.25 -1.51
C ALA A 151 -9.96 -11.12 -0.27
N GLN A 152 -8.92 -11.95 -0.30
CA GLN A 152 -8.49 -12.78 0.82
C GLN A 152 -8.00 -11.91 1.99
N LEU A 153 -7.28 -10.82 1.72
CA LEU A 153 -6.86 -9.85 2.73
C LEU A 153 -8.09 -9.24 3.44
N VAL A 154 -9.05 -8.70 2.68
CA VAL A 154 -10.27 -8.12 3.27
C VAL A 154 -11.03 -9.17 4.09
N GLN A 155 -11.20 -10.37 3.54
CA GLN A 155 -11.86 -11.48 4.24
C GLN A 155 -11.15 -11.85 5.54
N ALA A 156 -9.83 -11.99 5.54
CA ALA A 156 -9.03 -12.35 6.71
C ALA A 156 -9.16 -11.29 7.82
N LEU A 157 -9.15 -10.02 7.46
CA LEU A 157 -9.36 -8.91 8.40
C LEU A 157 -10.77 -8.97 9.02
N HIS A 158 -11.80 -9.10 8.19
CA HIS A 158 -13.18 -9.14 8.66
C HIS A 158 -13.50 -10.34 9.55
N LEU A 159 -12.91 -11.51 9.28
CA LEU A 159 -13.05 -12.70 10.12
C LEU A 159 -12.58 -12.49 11.57
N GLN A 160 -11.65 -11.56 11.79
CA GLN A 160 -11.14 -11.19 13.11
C GLN A 160 -11.73 -9.85 13.61
N ASN A 161 -12.79 -9.33 12.98
CA ASN A 161 -13.38 -8.02 13.27
C ASN A 161 -12.41 -6.83 13.11
N ASN A 162 -11.38 -6.97 12.28
CA ASN A 162 -10.48 -5.90 11.90
C ASN A 162 -11.07 -5.05 10.77
N LYS A 163 -10.44 -3.91 10.51
CA LYS A 163 -10.91 -2.92 9.54
C LYS A 163 -9.92 -2.73 8.41
N ILE A 164 -10.43 -2.43 7.24
CA ILE A 164 -9.63 -2.05 6.08
C ILE A 164 -10.21 -0.83 5.37
N ALA A 165 -9.34 0.13 5.07
CA ALA A 165 -9.66 1.32 4.32
C ALA A 165 -8.67 1.54 3.18
N ALA A 166 -9.07 2.30 2.16
CA ALA A 166 -8.21 2.64 1.04
C ALA A 166 -8.14 4.15 0.79
N VAL A 167 -6.93 4.70 0.64
CA VAL A 167 -6.72 6.11 0.34
C VAL A 167 -5.87 6.28 -0.91
N SER A 168 -6.39 7.00 -1.89
CA SER A 168 -5.81 7.04 -3.25
C SER A 168 -5.61 8.45 -3.77
N GLY A 169 -4.53 8.63 -4.54
CA GLY A 169 -4.35 9.81 -5.39
C GLY A 169 -5.18 9.76 -6.69
N GLY A 170 -5.84 8.64 -6.98
CA GLY A 170 -6.78 8.44 -8.08
C GLY A 170 -8.15 9.04 -7.80
N PHE A 171 -9.23 8.38 -8.23
CA PHE A 171 -10.56 8.99 -8.30
C PHE A 171 -11.66 8.19 -7.61
N ASN A 172 -12.48 8.84 -6.78
CA ASN A 172 -13.60 8.23 -6.06
C ASN A 172 -14.61 7.57 -7.00
N GLN A 173 -14.81 8.14 -8.20
CA GLN A 173 -15.74 7.56 -9.16
C GLN A 173 -15.30 6.16 -9.65
N VAL A 174 -14.00 5.85 -9.54
CA VAL A 174 -13.46 4.50 -9.79
C VAL A 174 -13.32 3.70 -8.49
N LEU A 175 -12.84 4.31 -7.41
CA LEU A 175 -12.61 3.63 -6.14
C LEU A 175 -13.90 3.19 -5.45
N ALA A 176 -14.95 4.01 -5.41
CA ALA A 176 -16.20 3.70 -4.72
C ALA A 176 -16.85 2.37 -5.15
N PRO A 177 -17.02 2.07 -6.47
CA PRO A 177 -17.56 0.77 -6.87
C PRO A 177 -16.64 -0.40 -6.54
N LEU A 178 -15.32 -0.23 -6.61
CA LEU A 178 -14.34 -1.26 -6.25
C LEU A 178 -14.35 -1.54 -4.73
N ALA A 179 -14.38 -0.47 -3.93
CA ALA A 179 -14.47 -0.53 -2.47
C ALA A 179 -15.72 -1.31 -2.03
N LYS A 180 -16.87 -1.03 -2.65
CA LYS A 180 -18.11 -1.77 -2.40
C LYS A 180 -18.00 -3.25 -2.82
N LYS A 181 -17.35 -3.53 -3.95
CA LYS A 181 -17.20 -4.89 -4.49
C LYS A 181 -16.37 -5.79 -3.59
N ILE A 182 -15.29 -5.27 -3.02
CA ILE A 182 -14.37 -6.05 -2.17
C ILE A 182 -14.73 -5.96 -0.68
N GLY A 183 -15.53 -4.96 -0.28
CA GLY A 183 -16.00 -4.79 1.09
C GLY A 183 -15.09 -3.92 1.96
N LEU A 184 -14.58 -2.81 1.44
CA LEU A 184 -13.81 -1.87 2.29
C LEU A 184 -14.72 -1.17 3.31
N ASP A 185 -14.18 -0.90 4.50
CA ASP A 185 -14.88 -0.21 5.58
C ASP A 185 -14.89 1.31 5.42
N ALA A 186 -13.84 1.87 4.79
CA ALA A 186 -13.76 3.28 4.41
C ALA A 186 -12.90 3.47 3.17
N PHE A 187 -13.07 4.59 2.46
CA PHE A 187 -12.22 4.96 1.35
C PHE A 187 -12.21 6.47 1.12
N ALA A 188 -11.14 6.97 0.51
CA ALA A 188 -11.04 8.36 0.07
C ALA A 188 -10.12 8.49 -1.15
N ALA A 189 -10.52 9.33 -2.11
CA ALA A 189 -9.73 9.67 -3.28
C ALA A 189 -10.11 11.07 -3.80
N ASN A 190 -9.42 11.54 -4.85
CA ASN A 190 -9.81 12.77 -5.55
C ASN A 190 -11.14 12.60 -6.27
N GLU A 191 -11.75 13.72 -6.68
CA GLU A 191 -13.01 13.71 -7.42
C GLU A 191 -12.82 14.40 -8.77
N LEU A 192 -13.05 13.68 -9.88
CA LEU A 192 -13.04 14.30 -11.21
C LEU A 192 -14.23 15.26 -11.37
N GLU A 193 -14.00 16.44 -11.92
CA GLU A 193 -15.08 17.36 -12.23
C GLU A 193 -15.80 16.91 -13.52
N ILE A 194 -17.12 16.75 -13.43
CA ILE A 194 -18.00 16.38 -14.54
C ILE A 194 -19.02 17.49 -14.77
N VAL A 195 -19.09 18.01 -15.99
CA VAL A 195 -20.10 18.99 -16.43
C VAL A 195 -20.73 18.50 -17.73
N ASP A 196 -22.05 18.53 -17.80
CA ASP A 196 -22.83 18.07 -18.96
C ASP A 196 -22.45 16.65 -19.44
N GLY A 197 -22.17 15.76 -18.48
CA GLY A 197 -21.78 14.37 -18.74
C GLY A 197 -20.37 14.19 -19.31
N LYS A 198 -19.50 15.21 -19.21
CA LYS A 198 -18.12 15.16 -19.68
C LYS A 198 -17.12 15.56 -18.60
N LEU A 199 -15.94 14.96 -18.65
CA LEU A 199 -14.79 15.34 -17.84
C LEU A 199 -14.31 16.73 -18.25
N THR A 200 -14.08 17.62 -17.29
CA THR A 200 -13.60 18.97 -17.58
C THR A 200 -12.07 19.07 -17.65
N GLY A 201 -11.38 18.00 -17.25
CA GLY A 201 -9.93 17.99 -17.05
C GLY A 201 -9.48 18.66 -15.75
N ARG A 202 -10.34 18.70 -14.73
CA ARG A 202 -10.02 19.19 -13.38
C ARG A 202 -10.48 18.22 -12.31
N VAL A 203 -9.92 18.36 -11.12
CA VAL A 203 -10.40 17.74 -9.88
C VAL A 203 -11.14 18.76 -9.03
N VAL A 204 -12.15 18.33 -8.29
CA VAL A 204 -12.89 19.17 -7.32
C VAL A 204 -12.49 18.84 -5.88
N GLY A 205 -12.60 19.84 -5.01
CA GLY A 205 -12.32 19.68 -3.59
C GLY A 205 -10.83 19.72 -3.25
N GLU A 206 -10.51 19.15 -2.09
CA GLU A 206 -9.15 19.02 -1.60
C GLU A 206 -8.44 17.88 -2.34
N ILE A 207 -7.19 18.10 -2.73
CA ILE A 207 -6.38 17.07 -3.37
C ILE A 207 -5.90 16.08 -2.31
N VAL A 208 -6.10 14.79 -2.55
CA VAL A 208 -5.55 13.70 -1.76
C VAL A 208 -4.07 13.52 -2.11
N ASP A 209 -3.23 14.33 -1.46
CA ASP A 209 -1.77 14.27 -1.53
C ASP A 209 -1.17 13.41 -0.40
N ARG A 210 0.17 13.35 -0.31
CA ARG A 210 0.89 12.61 0.75
C ARG A 210 0.39 12.95 2.16
N ALA A 211 0.22 14.24 2.45
CA ALA A 211 -0.20 14.70 3.75
C ALA A 211 -1.67 14.34 4.02
N ALA A 212 -2.52 14.35 2.99
CA ALA A 212 -3.90 13.88 3.08
C ALA A 212 -3.97 12.40 3.41
N LYS A 213 -3.13 11.56 2.78
CA LYS A 213 -3.08 10.13 3.10
C LYS A 213 -2.76 9.88 4.58
N ALA A 214 -1.79 10.60 5.15
CA ALA A 214 -1.50 10.55 6.58
C ALA A 214 -2.69 11.01 7.46
N ARG A 215 -3.40 12.08 7.06
CA ARG A 215 -4.61 12.53 7.78
C ARG A 215 -5.69 11.45 7.82
N TYR A 216 -5.89 10.72 6.73
CA TYR A 216 -6.87 9.63 6.69
C TYR A 216 -6.50 8.45 7.59
N VAL A 217 -5.22 8.13 7.75
CA VAL A 217 -4.77 7.12 8.74
C VAL A 217 -5.21 7.53 10.15
N HIS A 218 -4.96 8.78 10.53
CA HIS A 218 -5.40 9.30 11.84
C HIS A 218 -6.91 9.27 12.00
N GLN A 219 -7.63 9.78 11.00
CA GLN A 219 -9.09 9.88 11.03
C GLN A 219 -9.73 8.49 11.19
N TRP A 220 -9.33 7.51 10.38
CA TRP A 220 -9.92 6.18 10.43
C TRP A 220 -9.47 5.38 11.64
N ALA A 221 -8.25 5.61 12.15
CA ALA A 221 -7.83 5.05 13.43
C ALA A 221 -8.75 5.49 14.57
N GLU A 222 -9.06 6.79 14.64
CA GLU A 222 -10.00 7.35 15.61
C GLU A 222 -11.42 6.81 15.40
N GLU A 223 -11.93 6.84 14.18
CA GLU A 223 -13.28 6.40 13.82
C GLU A 223 -13.52 4.92 14.16
N PHE A 224 -12.53 4.06 13.92
CA PHE A 224 -12.62 2.63 14.19
C PHE A 224 -12.16 2.22 15.59
N GLY A 225 -11.67 3.17 16.40
CA GLY A 225 -11.20 2.92 17.76
C GLY A 225 -9.93 2.05 17.80
N THR A 226 -9.07 2.17 16.79
CA THR A 226 -7.80 1.45 16.70
C THR A 226 -6.65 2.39 17.07
N PRO A 227 -5.79 2.05 18.04
CA PRO A 227 -4.63 2.89 18.35
C PRO A 227 -3.68 2.94 17.15
N LEU A 228 -3.01 4.08 16.91
CA LEU A 228 -2.07 4.23 15.79
C LEU A 228 -0.98 3.16 15.77
N SER A 229 -0.52 2.68 16.94
CA SER A 229 0.44 1.58 17.03
C SER A 229 -0.06 0.24 16.49
N ALA A 230 -1.36 0.11 16.21
CA ALA A 230 -1.99 -1.06 15.60
C ALA A 230 -2.59 -0.76 14.22
N THR A 231 -2.20 0.36 13.59
CA THR A 231 -2.48 0.62 12.19
C THR A 231 -1.35 0.10 11.31
N ILE A 232 -1.71 -0.37 10.12
CA ILE A 232 -0.79 -0.83 9.09
C ILE A 232 -1.09 -0.03 7.84
N ALA A 233 -0.09 0.65 7.28
CA ALA A 233 -0.20 1.33 6.00
C ALA A 233 0.49 0.52 4.90
N VAL A 234 -0.12 0.42 3.72
CA VAL A 234 0.43 -0.32 2.57
C VAL A 234 0.46 0.60 1.36
N GLY A 235 1.60 0.73 0.70
CA GLY A 235 1.74 1.55 -0.51
C GLY A 235 2.95 1.15 -1.35
N ASP A 236 3.12 1.77 -2.50
CA ASP A 236 4.17 1.42 -3.46
C ASP A 236 5.03 2.61 -3.94
N GLY A 237 4.57 3.85 -3.76
CA GLY A 237 5.21 5.05 -4.30
C GLY A 237 5.62 6.10 -3.26
N ALA A 238 6.37 7.12 -3.70
CA ALA A 238 6.79 8.23 -2.85
C ALA A 238 5.60 9.08 -2.32
N ASN A 239 4.45 9.00 -2.98
CA ASN A 239 3.17 9.58 -2.54
C ASN A 239 2.64 8.98 -1.23
N ASP A 240 3.15 7.81 -0.82
CA ASP A 240 2.70 7.09 0.39
C ASP A 240 3.60 7.30 1.60
N ILE A 241 4.72 8.02 1.45
CA ILE A 241 5.73 8.17 2.51
C ILE A 241 5.10 8.63 3.82
N ASP A 242 4.33 9.72 3.81
CA ASP A 242 3.70 10.25 5.03
C ASP A 242 2.69 9.26 5.63
N MET A 243 1.97 8.50 4.79
CA MET A 243 0.99 7.50 5.23
C MET A 243 1.69 6.36 5.97
N ILE A 244 2.79 5.86 5.41
CA ILE A 244 3.60 4.77 5.94
C ILE A 244 4.33 5.19 7.22
N GLU A 245 4.92 6.39 7.26
CA GLU A 245 5.57 6.93 8.46
C GLU A 245 4.59 7.24 9.60
N THR A 246 3.31 7.51 9.26
CA THR A 246 2.25 7.78 10.26
C THR A 246 1.71 6.51 10.91
N ALA A 247 1.72 5.38 10.19
CA ALA A 247 1.17 4.13 10.69
C ALA A 247 2.06 3.48 11.76
N GLY A 248 1.48 2.60 12.56
CA GLY A 248 2.24 1.78 13.50
C GLY A 248 3.17 0.78 12.80
N THR A 249 2.84 0.39 11.57
CA THR A 249 3.70 -0.38 10.68
C THR A 249 3.46 0.03 9.23
N GLY A 250 4.50 0.51 8.57
CA GLY A 250 4.50 0.88 7.18
C GLY A 250 5.02 -0.26 6.28
N VAL A 251 4.25 -0.63 5.26
CA VAL A 251 4.55 -1.72 4.33
C VAL A 251 4.74 -1.17 2.91
N ALA A 252 5.97 -1.24 2.42
CA ALA A 252 6.31 -1.04 1.02
C ALA A 252 5.97 -2.31 0.23
N PHE A 253 4.91 -2.26 -0.60
CA PHE A 253 4.42 -3.37 -1.40
C PHE A 253 4.85 -3.22 -2.86
N CYS A 254 5.74 -4.09 -3.33
CA CYS A 254 6.35 -4.04 -4.67
C CYS A 254 6.83 -2.61 -5.05
N ALA A 255 7.34 -1.90 -4.05
CA ALA A 255 7.47 -0.45 -4.07
C ALA A 255 8.70 0.05 -4.83
N LYS A 256 8.68 1.34 -5.18
CA LYS A 256 9.86 2.06 -5.66
C LYS A 256 10.87 2.27 -4.51
N PRO A 257 12.17 2.46 -4.80
CA PRO A 257 13.21 2.60 -3.78
C PRO A 257 12.94 3.69 -2.73
N ALA A 258 12.33 4.81 -3.12
CA ALA A 258 12.03 5.91 -2.20
C ALA A 258 11.14 5.49 -1.03
N LEU A 259 10.16 4.60 -1.27
CA LEU A 259 9.29 4.10 -0.22
C LEU A 259 9.92 2.94 0.55
N GLU A 260 10.64 2.03 -0.14
CA GLU A 260 11.37 0.94 0.51
C GLU A 260 12.36 1.45 1.57
N THR A 261 12.96 2.63 1.36
CA THR A 261 13.93 3.20 2.32
C THR A 261 13.32 3.71 3.63
N VAL A 262 12.01 3.93 3.68
CA VAL A 262 11.33 4.48 4.87
C VAL A 262 10.32 3.51 5.49
N ALA A 263 9.97 2.43 4.80
CA ALA A 263 9.02 1.44 5.29
C ALA A 263 9.66 0.48 6.31
N ASP A 264 8.87 0.06 7.31
CA ASP A 264 9.27 -0.96 8.28
C ASP A 264 9.37 -2.35 7.62
N VAL A 265 8.50 -2.59 6.64
CA VAL A 265 8.35 -3.88 5.96
C VAL A 265 8.40 -3.69 4.45
N VAL A 266 9.10 -4.59 3.76
CA VAL A 266 9.12 -4.66 2.30
C VAL A 266 8.57 -6.01 1.84
N VAL A 267 7.49 -5.98 1.07
CA VAL A 267 6.89 -7.17 0.43
C VAL A 267 7.09 -7.06 -1.08
N ARG A 268 7.91 -7.95 -1.65
CA ARG A 268 8.24 -7.92 -3.09
C ARG A 268 7.41 -8.88 -3.93
N GLN A 269 6.68 -9.79 -3.29
CA GLN A 269 5.74 -10.67 -3.96
C GLN A 269 4.44 -9.92 -4.21
N ARG A 270 3.96 -9.93 -5.45
CA ARG A 270 2.71 -9.25 -5.87
C ARG A 270 1.47 -10.01 -5.38
N ARG A 271 1.31 -10.14 -4.06
CA ARG A 271 0.24 -10.86 -3.36
C ARG A 271 -0.09 -10.22 -2.01
N LEU A 272 -1.29 -9.67 -1.89
CA LEU A 272 -1.74 -8.97 -0.67
C LEU A 272 -2.15 -9.92 0.46
N ASP A 273 -2.42 -11.19 0.15
CA ASP A 273 -2.75 -12.22 1.14
C ASP A 273 -1.54 -12.74 1.93
N ILE A 274 -0.36 -12.17 1.70
CA ILE A 274 0.82 -12.32 2.56
C ILE A 274 0.69 -11.46 3.82
N LEU A 275 0.06 -10.29 3.70
CA LEU A 275 0.03 -9.29 4.76
C LEU A 275 -0.56 -9.80 6.09
N PRO A 276 -1.63 -10.62 6.12
CA PRO A 276 -2.19 -11.17 7.37
C PRO A 276 -1.15 -11.84 8.29
N LEU A 277 -0.10 -12.44 7.73
CA LEU A 277 0.98 -13.05 8.49
C LEU A 277 1.74 -12.04 9.39
N LEU A 278 1.79 -10.77 8.98
CA LEU A 278 2.51 -9.71 9.69
C LEU A 278 1.89 -9.37 11.04
N TRP A 279 0.60 -9.66 11.23
CA TRP A 279 -0.13 -9.44 12.49
C TRP A 279 -0.82 -10.72 13.01
N GLY A 280 -0.37 -11.88 12.52
CA GLY A 280 -0.65 -13.18 13.14
C GLY A 280 -1.96 -13.85 12.74
N ILE A 281 -2.50 -13.54 11.56
CA ILE A 281 -3.71 -14.16 10.98
C ILE A 281 -3.35 -15.10 9.82
#